data_AF-A0A0A1M7Q6-F1
#
_entry.id   AF-A0A0A1M7Q6-F1
#
_cell.length_a   1.000
_cell.length_b   1.000
_cell.length_c   1.000
_cell.angle_alpha   90.00
_cell.angle_beta   90.00
_cell.angle_gamma   90.00
#
_symmetry.space_group_name_H-M   'P 1'
#
loop_
_entity.id
_entity.type
_entity.pdbx_description
1 polymer ?
#
loop_
_entity_poly.entity_id
_entity_poly.type
_entity_poly.pdbx_seq_one_letter_code
_entity_poly.pdbx_strand_id
1 'polypeptide(L)' 'MDMALEKEESEAEHERAKMYIQYLSNVYSQKQEGKNPQFERDRKDFEKMLNPQKERKETNKTYEWDFDPQELIEQQNT' A
#
# COMPACT_ATOMS: atom_id res chain seq x y z
N MET A 1 11.41 29.86 3.77
CA MET A 1 10.46 30.10 2.64
C MET A 1 10.52 28.87 1.73
N ASP A 2 10.60 27.68 2.35
CA ASP A 2 11.05 26.44 1.70
C ASP A 2 9.93 25.38 1.66
N MET A 3 9.03 25.40 2.65
CA MET A 3 7.84 24.53 2.70
C MET A 3 6.86 24.71 1.53
N ALA A 4 6.84 25.88 0.87
CA ALA A 4 5.94 26.14 -0.25
C ALA A 4 6.42 25.45 -1.53
N LEU A 5 7.74 25.42 -1.76
CA LEU A 5 8.36 24.75 -2.90
C LEU A 5 8.25 23.24 -2.78
N GLU A 6 8.50 22.68 -1.59
CA GLU A 6 8.35 21.24 -1.34
C GLU A 6 6.92 20.73 -1.58
N LYS A 7 5.92 21.57 -1.25
CA LYS A 7 4.51 21.22 -1.45
C LYS A 7 4.15 21.21 -2.94
N GLU A 8 4.64 22.18 -3.70
CA GLU A 8 4.41 22.27 -5.15
C GLU A 8 5.11 21.14 -5.91
N GLU A 9 6.33 20.77 -5.51
CA GLU A 9 7.04 19.60 -6.05
C GLU A 9 6.29 18.31 -5.76
N SER A 10 5.79 18.12 -4.54
CA SER A 10 4.99 16.95 -4.16
C SER A 10 3.69 16.84 -4.95
N GLU A 11 3.00 17.97 -5.18
CA GLU A 11 1.79 18.02 -5.99
C GLU A 11 2.08 17.69 -7.47
N ALA A 12 3.18 18.20 -8.03
CA ALA A 12 3.59 17.90 -9.40
C ALA A 12 4.00 16.43 -9.58
N GLU A 13 4.70 15.83 -8.61
CA GLU A 13 5.02 14.41 -8.61
C GLU A 13 3.75 13.55 -8.54
N HIS A 14 2.79 13.96 -7.71
CA HIS A 14 1.52 13.26 -7.58
C HIS A 14 0.70 13.27 -8.88
N GLU A 15 0.66 14.40 -9.59
CA GLU A 15 0.01 14.48 -10.90
C GLU A 15 0.70 13.64 -11.96
N ARG A 16 2.04 13.65 -12.00
CA ARG A 16 2.82 12.80 -12.90
C ARG A 16 2.54 11.32 -12.64
N ALA A 17 2.48 10.91 -11.38
CA ALA A 17 2.16 9.55 -10.99
C ALA A 17 0.76 9.14 -11.45
N LYS A 18 -0.25 10.02 -11.28
CA LYS A 18 -1.61 9.77 -11.79
C LYS A 18 -1.65 9.55 -13.29
N MET A 19 -1.00 10.43 -14.05
CA MET A 19 -0.94 10.32 -15.51
C MET A 19 -0.27 9.02 -15.97
N TYR A 20 0.81 8.63 -15.29
CA TYR A 20 1.52 7.39 -15.57
C TYR A 20 0.67 6.14 -15.28
N ILE A 21 -0.03 6.12 -14.14
CA ILE A 21 -0.97 5.05 -13.79
C ILE A 21 -2.07 4.94 -14.85
N GLN A 22 -2.62 6.07 -15.29
CA GLN A 22 -3.68 6.09 -16.30
C GLN A 22 -3.19 5.56 -17.65
N TYR A 23 -1.98 5.94 -18.07
CA TYR A 23 -1.36 5.41 -19.28
C TYR A 23 -1.20 3.88 -19.21
N LEU A 24 -0.61 3.36 -18.14
CA LEU A 24 -0.42 1.93 -17.95
C LEU A 24 -1.76 1.18 -17.89
N SER A 25 -2.75 1.73 -17.18
CA SER A 25 -4.10 1.17 -17.14
C SER A 25 -4.71 1.06 -18.53
N ASN A 26 -4.53 2.07 -19.38
CA ASN A 26 -5.05 2.03 -20.75
C ASN A 26 -4.32 0.99 -21.60
N VAL A 27 -2.99 0.87 -21.47
CA VAL A 27 -2.19 -0.14 -22.18
C VAL A 27 -2.60 -1.56 -21.78
N TYR A 28 -2.79 -1.81 -20.49
CA TYR A 28 -3.15 -3.14 -19.98
C TYR A 28 -4.64 -3.50 -20.14
N SER A 29 -5.51 -2.52 -20.37
CA SER A 29 -6.95 -2.74 -20.60
C SER A 29 -7.28 -3.16 -22.03
N GLN A 30 -6.37 -2.94 -22.99
CA GLN A 30 -6.59 -3.33 -24.39
C GLN A 30 -6.43 -4.84 -24.56
N LYS A 31 -7.35 -5.45 -25.32
CA LYS A 31 -7.25 -6.87 -25.69
C LYS A 31 -6.08 -7.02 -26.66
N GLN A 32 -5.03 -7.73 -26.25
CA GLN A 32 -3.94 -8.07 -27.16
C GLN A 32 -4.36 -9.19 -28.12
N GLU A 33 -4.19 -8.95 -29.42
CA GLU A 33 -4.28 -9.98 -30.45
C GLU A 33 -3.00 -10.84 -30.43
N GLY A 34 -2.85 -11.65 -29.39
CA GLY A 34 -1.71 -12.55 -29.25
C GLY A 34 -1.41 -12.89 -27.80
N LYS A 35 -1.06 -14.16 -27.55
CA LYS A 35 -0.59 -14.60 -26.23
C LYS A 35 0.88 -14.18 -26.06
N ASN A 36 1.14 -12.92 -25.71
CA ASN A 36 2.48 -12.50 -25.27
C ASN A 36 2.64 -12.81 -23.76
N PRO A 37 3.45 -13.82 -23.39
CA PRO A 37 3.58 -14.23 -21.98
C PRO A 37 4.22 -13.15 -21.10
N GLN A 38 5.01 -12.26 -21.68
CA GLN A 38 5.66 -11.16 -20.96
C GLN A 38 4.62 -10.10 -20.56
N PHE A 39 3.71 -9.74 -21.46
CA PHE A 39 2.65 -8.78 -21.20
C PHE A 39 1.72 -9.21 -20.05
N GLU A 40 1.36 -10.49 -20.01
CA GLU A 40 0.53 -11.04 -18.92
C GLU A 40 1.23 -11.03 -17.56
N ARG A 41 2.57 -11.18 -17.52
CA ARG A 41 3.35 -11.04 -16.29
C ARG A 41 3.37 -9.58 -15.83
N ASP A 42 3.72 -8.67 -16.73
CA ASP A 42 3.82 -7.25 -16.43
C ASP A 42 2.45 -6.69 -15.98
N ARG A 43 1.35 -7.14 -16.59
CA ARG A 43 -0.02 -6.79 -16.17
C ARG A 43 -0.31 -7.22 -14.74
N LYS A 44 0.00 -8.48 -14.39
CA LYS A 44 -0.24 -9.01 -13.04
C LYS A 44 0.61 -8.29 -12.00
N ASP A 45 1.85 -7.93 -12.33
CA ASP A 45 2.71 -7.21 -11.39
C ASP A 45 2.26 -5.76 -11.22
N PHE A 46 1.75 -5.12 -12.27
CA PHE A 46 1.08 -3.82 -12.18
C PHE A 46 -0.18 -3.85 -11.31
N GLU A 47 -1.04 -4.86 -11.48
CA GLU A 47 -2.23 -5.05 -10.63
C GLU A 47 -1.87 -5.22 -9.15
N LYS A 48 -0.80 -5.97 -8.83
CA LYS A 48 -0.28 -6.10 -7.46
C LYS A 48 0.29 -4.79 -6.91
N MET A 49 0.94 -3.98 -7.75
CA MET A 49 1.50 -2.69 -7.33
C MET A 49 0.40 -1.69 -6.98
N LEU A 50 -0.70 -1.65 -7.75
CA LEU A 50 -1.84 -0.78 -7.48
C LEU A 50 -2.62 -1.20 -6.23
N ASN A 51 -2.63 -2.49 -5.94
CA ASN A 51 -3.31 -3.05 -4.79
C ASN A 51 -2.25 -3.73 -3.92
N PRO A 52 -1.38 -2.96 -3.23
CA PRO A 52 -0.44 -3.54 -2.30
C PRO A 52 -1.32 -4.29 -1.32
N GLN A 53 -1.25 -5.63 -1.38
CA GLN A 53 -2.02 -6.45 -0.46
C GLN A 53 -1.72 -5.89 0.90
N LYS A 54 -2.78 -5.43 1.59
CA LYS A 54 -2.68 -5.06 2.98
C LYS A 54 -2.20 -6.33 3.66
N GLU A 55 -0.89 -6.50 3.77
CA GLU A 55 -0.30 -7.38 4.76
C GLU A 55 -0.66 -6.74 6.09
N ARG A 56 -1.93 -6.88 6.48
CA ARG A 56 -2.36 -6.83 7.86
C ARG A 56 -1.77 -8.08 8.50
N LYS A 57 -0.46 -8.08 8.67
CA LYS A 57 0.10 -8.54 9.92
C LYS A 57 -0.09 -7.37 10.86
N GLU A 58 -1.34 -7.17 11.28
CA GLU A 58 -1.59 -6.57 12.59
C GLU A 58 -0.96 -7.57 13.56
N THR A 59 0.35 -7.45 13.75
CA THR A 59 0.97 -7.97 14.95
C THR A 59 0.21 -7.26 16.05
N ASN A 60 -0.49 -8.03 16.88
CA ASN A 60 -1.16 -7.53 18.05
C ASN A 60 -0.04 -6.91 18.91
N LYS A 61 0.22 -5.61 18.72
CA LYS A 61 1.26 -4.89 19.44
C LYS A 61 0.67 -4.66 20.81
N THR A 62 0.83 -5.63 21.70
CA THR A 62 0.63 -5.42 23.13
C THR A 62 1.67 -4.37 23.52
N TYR A 63 1.20 -3.16 23.78
CA TYR A 63 2.05 -2.08 24.28
C TYR A 63 2.28 -2.31 25.77
N GLU A 64 3.40 -1.83 26.32
CA GLU A 64 3.70 -1.95 27.76
C GLU A 64 2.63 -1.32 28.66
N TRP A 65 1.74 -0.50 28.10
CA TRP A 65 0.65 0.16 28.83
C TRP A 65 -0.69 -0.54 28.65
N ASP A 66 -0.73 -1.61 27.87
CA ASP A 66 -1.90 -2.47 27.71
C ASP A 66 -1.94 -3.40 28.92
N PHE A 67 -2.48 -2.85 30.01
CA PHE A 67 -2.54 -3.53 31.30
C PHE A 67 -3.69 -4.54 31.27
N ASP A 68 -3.40 -5.84 31.38
CA ASP A 68 -4.43 -6.88 31.48
C ASP A 68 -4.99 -6.92 32.91
N PRO A 69 -6.24 -6.50 33.15
CA PRO A 69 -6.83 -6.51 34.49
C PRO A 69 -6.97 -7.92 35.08
N GLN A 70 -6.88 -8.98 34.26
CA GLN A 70 -6.89 -10.36 34.75
C GLN A 70 -5.59 -10.72 35.50
N GLU A 71 -4.43 -10.18 35.10
CA GLU A 71 -3.15 -10.44 35.79
C GLU A 71 -3.13 -9.89 37.23
N LEU A 72 -3.86 -8.80 37.50
CA LEU A 72 -4.01 -8.24 38.85
C LEU A 72 -4.83 -9.14 39.78
N ILE A 73 -5.78 -9.88 39.23
CA ILE A 73 -6.72 -10.69 40.02
C ILE A 73 -6.02 -11.98 40.51
N GLU A 74 -5.08 -12.51 39.74
CA GLU A 74 -4.32 -13.71 40.12
C GLU A 74 -3.33 -13.44 41.27
N GLN A 75 -2.77 -12.22 41.35
CA GLN A 75 -1.84 -11.85 42.43
C GLN A 75 -2.52 -11.60 43.78
N GLN A 76 -3.84 -11.39 43.82
CA GLN A 76 -4.58 -11.16 45.08
C GLN A 76 -5.10 -12.44 45.74
N ASN A 77 -5.04 -13.58 45.05
CA ASN A 77 -5.54 -14.87 45.53
C ASN A 77 -4.44 -15.85 45.99
N THR A 78 -3.20 -15.38 46.20
CA THR A 78 -2.09 -16.14 46.81
C THR A 78 -1.69 -15.50 48.14
#